data_AF-A0A2D8FB26-F1
#
_entry.id   AF-A0A2D8FB26-F1
#
_cell.length_a   1.000
_cell.length_b   1.000
_cell.length_c   1.000
_cell.angle_alpha   90.00
_cell.angle_beta   90.00
_cell.angle_gamma   90.00
#
_symmetry.space_group_name_H-M   'P 1'
#
loop_
_entity.id
_entity.type
_entity.pdbx_description
1 polymer ?
#
loop_
_entity_poly.entity_id
_entity_poly.type
_entity_poly.pdbx_seq_one_letter_code
_entity_poly.pdbx_strand_id
1 'polypeptide(L)'
;QNGSEPLPQVPTFDLVDNQLSENSPAGSLAGKLLVPDLNGTQTLSFVLSEPSPFVLEANGSLLSKRSFDFESDPASLPVIITASNDANQTLELSFTVTLLNEVEDLDGDGFEDAFDPDIDGDGLSNQDEALAGTDPRLEDTDEDELSDGEEMTFETNPLADDSDEDGLTDGTEIGIGTNPLAKDTDGDGFDDQQEVLAGSFPEDANDYPGKQAVTERDPNEGPDGRIYQLSDQSFTLKEAQAYAVQRQGVIPYLNLPASNAPKDPLEVFLVRFMTRNSPVRKPKAWVLGESQNFFGLERRTILAPRGTRLAFTDNRKLPVLVGYEKPEVRVPYLQTLAAEIEGDKVRARGLLLDDGGEVPFRTGFRISEKILVKESDPTARMVSASLAANAMEALIERLEPGKTYYVRAFAENSAGVTHGAFKRIRIAESYAAPFAGKSEGQGWFRSDWFGLFLPANENWVFHQDFEWIYHGPTNQNGIWFWSERIGWSWTREDVWPYLWMNSQSNWTYYFGKKGGQPTFWDYSNQSLMRWGNPISLAGPND
;
A
#
# COMPACT_ATOMS: atom_id res chain seq x y z
N GLN A 1 49.41 63.98 38.07
CA GLN A 1 49.23 62.53 37.88
C GLN A 1 48.02 62.37 36.98
N ASN A 2 48.20 61.63 35.88
CA ASN A 2 47.29 61.47 34.77
C ASN A 2 45.88 61.05 35.22
N GLY A 3 44.88 61.90 34.95
CA GLY A 3 43.50 61.46 34.86
C GLY A 3 43.28 60.93 33.46
N SER A 4 43.39 59.61 33.28
CA SER A 4 42.86 58.93 32.11
C SER A 4 41.33 58.96 32.23
N GLU A 5 40.68 59.88 31.51
CA GLU A 5 39.25 59.76 31.25
C GLU A 5 38.98 58.40 30.59
N PRO A 6 38.01 57.62 31.08
CA PRO A 6 37.59 56.41 30.40
C PRO A 6 37.02 56.79 29.01
N LEU A 7 37.38 56.01 27.99
CA LEU A 7 36.82 56.14 26.64
C LEU A 7 35.29 56.18 26.72
N PRO A 8 34.61 57.06 25.95
CA PRO A 8 33.15 57.03 25.86
C PRO A 8 32.73 55.60 25.45
N GLN A 9 31.82 55.00 26.23
CA GLN A 9 31.21 53.73 25.87
C GLN A 9 30.57 53.90 24.48
N VAL A 10 31.11 53.21 23.49
CA VAL A 10 30.49 53.11 22.18
C VAL A 10 29.10 52.50 22.40
N PRO A 11 28.00 53.10 21.91
CA PRO A 11 26.70 52.46 21.98
C PRO A 11 26.78 51.07 21.36
N THR A 12 26.33 50.06 22.10
CA THR A 12 26.16 48.70 21.57
C THR A 12 24.97 48.71 20.61
N PHE A 13 25.26 48.71 19.32
CA PHE A 13 24.28 48.42 18.28
C PHE A 13 24.11 46.91 18.18
N ASP A 14 22.87 46.46 18.01
CA ASP A 14 22.56 45.04 17.87
C ASP A 14 21.52 44.83 16.77
N LEU A 15 21.56 43.66 16.13
CA LEU A 15 20.56 43.22 15.17
C LEU A 15 19.81 42.06 15.82
N VAL A 16 18.62 42.33 16.35
CA VAL A 16 17.78 41.28 16.97
C VAL A 16 16.92 40.61 15.93
N ASP A 17 16.45 39.40 16.25
CA ASP A 17 15.63 38.57 15.37
C ASP A 17 16.31 38.37 14.00
N ASN A 18 17.64 38.22 14.00
CA ASN A 18 18.50 38.10 12.82
C ASN A 18 18.46 36.71 12.18
N GLN A 19 17.28 36.09 12.17
CA GLN A 19 17.01 34.80 11.54
C GLN A 19 15.96 34.99 10.46
N LEU A 20 16.12 34.27 9.34
CA LEU A 20 15.18 34.28 8.23
C LEU A 20 14.96 32.82 7.83
N SER A 21 13.73 32.35 7.79
CA SER A 21 13.42 31.07 7.13
C SER A 21 13.61 31.21 5.64
N GLU A 22 14.12 30.16 5.00
CA GLU A 22 14.05 30.05 3.55
C GLU A 22 12.61 30.01 3.03
N ASN A 23 12.45 30.06 1.70
CA ASN A 23 11.16 30.05 0.98
C ASN A 23 10.19 31.19 1.38
N SER A 24 10.59 32.01 2.35
CA SER A 24 9.94 33.23 2.78
C SER A 24 9.86 34.21 1.62
N PRO A 25 8.70 34.86 1.40
CA PRO A 25 8.53 35.78 0.29
C PRO A 25 9.45 36.99 0.42
N ALA A 26 9.72 37.66 -0.72
CA ALA A 26 10.43 38.93 -0.72
C ALA A 26 9.72 39.95 0.18
N GLY A 27 10.48 40.66 1.01
CA GLY A 27 9.96 41.59 2.01
C GLY A 27 9.77 40.98 3.41
N SER A 28 10.12 39.71 3.60
CA SER A 28 10.16 39.09 4.93
C SER A 28 11.18 39.75 5.84
N LEU A 29 10.86 39.82 7.13
CA LEU A 29 11.71 40.41 8.16
C LEU A 29 12.91 39.50 8.44
N ALA A 30 14.11 40.03 8.20
CA ALA A 30 15.40 39.36 8.39
C ALA A 30 16.16 39.85 9.64
N GLY A 31 15.58 40.80 10.37
CA GLY A 31 16.13 41.34 11.61
C GLY A 31 15.67 42.76 11.88
N LYS A 32 15.94 43.23 13.10
CA LYS A 32 15.62 44.59 13.53
C LYS A 32 16.83 45.24 14.22
N LEU A 33 17.28 46.35 13.65
CA LEU A 33 18.38 47.14 14.18
C LEU A 33 17.91 47.87 15.45
N LEU A 34 18.50 47.50 16.59
CA LEU A 34 18.28 48.21 17.85
C LEU A 34 19.31 49.33 17.98
N VAL A 35 18.78 50.55 18.11
CA VAL A 35 19.56 51.77 18.31
C VAL A 35 19.30 52.26 19.73
N PRO A 36 20.29 52.19 20.64
CA PRO A 36 20.12 52.74 21.99
C PRO A 36 20.06 54.27 21.93
N ASP A 37 18.97 54.84 22.42
CA ASP A 37 18.78 56.29 22.56
C ASP A 37 19.83 56.90 23.51
N LEU A 38 20.85 57.54 22.93
CA LEU A 38 21.89 58.28 23.65
C LEU A 38 21.44 59.72 23.87
N ASN A 39 20.52 59.91 24.82
CA ASN A 39 20.16 61.21 25.40
C ASN A 39 20.09 62.38 24.38
N GLY A 40 19.18 62.29 23.41
CA GLY A 40 18.40 63.43 22.91
C GLY A 40 19.08 64.60 22.19
N THR A 41 20.28 64.48 21.61
CA THR A 41 20.90 65.58 20.82
C THR A 41 21.63 65.20 19.53
N GLN A 42 21.74 63.91 19.18
CA GLN A 42 22.37 63.48 17.91
C GLN A 42 21.41 62.65 17.06
N THR A 43 21.27 63.01 15.79
CA THR A 43 20.56 62.19 14.80
C THR A 43 21.56 61.22 14.17
N LEU A 44 21.27 59.92 14.24
CA LEU A 44 22.02 58.89 13.52
C LEU A 44 21.27 58.52 12.24
N SER A 45 22.01 58.43 11.14
CA SER A 45 21.53 57.90 9.87
C SER A 45 22.20 56.56 9.58
N PHE A 46 21.46 55.61 9.05
CA PHE A 46 21.93 54.26 8.76
C PHE A 46 21.83 54.00 7.26
N VAL A 47 22.93 53.56 6.67
CA VAL A 47 22.99 53.19 5.26
C VAL A 47 23.52 51.78 5.15
N LEU A 48 22.76 50.91 4.48
CA LEU A 48 23.18 49.55 4.16
C LEU A 48 24.26 49.62 3.07
N SER A 49 25.36 48.89 3.25
CA SER A 49 26.40 48.78 2.23
C SER A 49 25.89 47.96 1.05
N GLU A 50 26.02 48.48 -0.17
CA GLU A 50 25.64 47.76 -1.39
C GLU A 50 26.87 47.10 -2.04
N PRO A 51 26.72 45.95 -2.72
CA PRO A 51 25.48 45.22 -2.93
C PRO A 51 25.03 44.45 -1.68
N SER A 52 23.74 44.54 -1.33
CA SER A 52 23.13 43.75 -0.25
C SER A 52 21.81 43.12 -0.70
N PRO A 53 21.52 41.86 -0.35
CA PRO A 53 20.24 41.22 -0.66
C PRO A 53 19.11 41.68 0.30
N PHE A 54 19.37 42.65 1.17
CA PHE A 54 18.40 43.20 2.11
C PHE A 54 18.10 44.68 1.85
N VAL A 55 17.02 45.19 2.42
CA VAL A 55 16.66 46.60 2.51
C VAL A 55 16.54 46.97 3.99
N LEU A 56 17.18 48.06 4.40
CA LEU A 56 16.99 48.63 5.73
C LEU A 56 15.96 49.76 5.65
N GLU A 57 14.83 49.58 6.35
CA GLU A 57 13.80 50.60 6.47
C GLU A 57 14.14 51.64 7.55
N ALA A 58 13.53 52.83 7.44
CA ALA A 58 13.76 53.93 8.39
C ALA A 58 13.34 53.61 9.84
N ASN A 59 12.50 52.59 10.04
CA ASN A 59 12.07 52.09 11.36
C ASN A 59 13.08 51.09 11.98
N GLY A 60 14.19 50.80 11.30
CA GLY A 60 15.21 49.83 11.72
C GLY A 60 14.94 48.39 11.30
N SER A 61 13.85 48.10 10.58
CA SER A 61 13.56 46.76 10.06
C SER A 61 14.44 46.45 8.86
N LEU A 62 15.07 45.28 8.87
CA LEU A 62 15.83 44.74 7.76
C LEU A 62 14.95 43.72 7.03
N LEU A 63 14.64 43.95 5.76
CA LEU A 63 13.75 43.11 4.95
C LEU A 63 14.51 42.44 3.80
N SER A 64 14.13 41.24 3.41
CA SER A 64 14.69 40.55 2.23
C SER A 64 14.28 41.22 0.91
N LYS A 65 15.18 41.32 -0.07
CA LYS A 65 14.85 41.79 -1.44
C LYS A 65 14.28 40.69 -2.33
N ARG A 66 14.53 39.42 -1.97
CA ARG A 66 14.11 38.22 -2.70
C ARG A 66 13.81 37.10 -1.69
N SER A 67 13.24 36.01 -2.19
CA SER A 67 13.24 34.75 -1.44
C SER A 67 14.64 34.13 -1.48
N PHE A 68 15.00 33.46 -0.39
CA PHE A 68 16.23 32.70 -0.24
C PHE A 68 15.85 31.22 -0.16
N ASP A 69 16.73 30.38 -0.68
CA ASP A 69 16.62 28.92 -0.65
C ASP A 69 17.93 28.43 -0.01
N PHE A 70 17.83 27.60 1.03
CA PHE A 70 18.95 27.24 1.90
C PHE A 70 19.97 26.34 1.18
N GLU A 71 19.53 25.57 0.21
CA GLU A 71 20.31 24.63 -0.59
C GLU A 71 21.19 25.39 -1.58
N SER A 72 20.68 26.51 -2.11
CA SER A 72 21.39 27.33 -3.10
C SER A 72 22.07 28.57 -2.52
N ASP A 73 21.61 29.08 -1.36
CA ASP A 73 22.14 30.28 -0.72
C ASP A 73 23.01 30.02 0.52
N PRO A 74 23.92 30.94 0.88
CA PRO A 74 24.71 30.77 2.10
C PRO A 74 23.84 30.84 3.38
N ALA A 75 23.99 29.85 4.27
CA ALA A 75 23.36 29.82 5.59
C ALA A 75 23.66 31.04 6.50
N SER A 76 24.66 31.85 6.15
CA SER A 76 25.06 33.05 6.88
C SER A 76 25.23 34.22 5.92
N LEU A 77 24.29 35.15 5.98
CA LEU A 77 24.20 36.30 5.08
C LEU A 77 24.80 37.54 5.78
N PRO A 78 25.94 38.08 5.31
CA PRO A 78 26.57 39.23 5.95
C PRO A 78 25.78 40.50 5.69
N VAL A 79 25.64 41.32 6.73
CA VAL A 79 24.95 42.62 6.71
C VAL A 79 25.88 43.69 7.24
N ILE A 80 26.29 44.62 6.37
CA ILE A 80 27.16 45.74 6.74
C ILE A 80 26.34 47.03 6.70
N ILE A 81 26.27 47.72 7.84
CA ILE A 81 25.54 48.98 8.01
C ILE A 81 26.53 50.07 8.40
N THR A 82 26.55 51.17 7.66
CA THR A 82 27.29 52.38 8.05
C THR A 82 26.36 53.32 8.81
N ALA A 83 26.66 53.57 10.08
CA ALA A 83 26.01 54.61 10.88
C ALA A 83 26.77 55.93 10.75
N SER A 84 26.06 57.05 10.54
CA SER A 84 26.64 58.39 10.45
C SER A 84 25.92 59.38 11.36
N ASN A 85 26.66 60.24 12.06
CA ASN A 85 26.10 61.31 12.89
C ASN A 85 25.95 62.64 12.12
N ASP A 86 25.35 63.66 12.77
CA ASP A 86 25.17 65.02 12.23
C ASP A 86 26.50 65.74 11.86
N ALA A 87 27.63 65.22 12.32
CA ALA A 87 28.97 65.72 12.01
C ALA A 87 29.68 64.91 10.89
N ASN A 88 28.96 64.02 10.19
CA ASN A 88 29.46 63.10 9.16
C ASN A 88 30.58 62.15 9.64
N GLN A 89 30.67 61.87 10.93
CA GLN A 89 31.53 60.79 11.43
C GLN A 89 30.81 59.45 11.23
N THR A 90 31.53 58.47 10.69
CA THR A 90 30.98 57.16 10.33
C THR A 90 31.48 56.05 11.26
N LEU A 91 30.63 55.04 11.48
CA LEU A 91 30.95 53.77 12.13
C LEU A 91 30.39 52.63 11.29
N GLU A 92 31.22 51.64 10.98
CA GLU A 92 30.81 50.44 10.25
C GLU A 92 30.39 49.35 11.26
N LEU A 93 29.20 48.79 11.05
CA LEU A 93 28.61 47.74 11.85
C LEU A 93 28.46 46.49 10.98
N SER A 94 28.99 45.36 11.43
CA SER A 94 28.90 44.09 10.74
C SER A 94 28.03 43.14 11.55
N PHE A 95 26.95 42.66 10.93
CA PHE A 95 26.03 41.68 11.47
C PHE A 95 25.94 40.48 10.51
N THR A 96 25.32 39.41 10.97
CA THR A 96 25.00 38.23 10.16
C THR A 96 23.52 37.93 10.34
N VAL A 97 22.82 37.67 9.25
CA VAL A 97 21.50 37.04 9.26
C VAL A 97 21.71 35.55 9.05
N THR A 98 21.17 34.73 9.95
CA THR A 98 21.17 33.27 9.80
C THR A 98 19.97 32.86 8.96
N LEU A 99 20.22 32.19 7.83
CA LEU A 99 19.16 31.53 7.07
C LEU A 99 18.84 30.20 7.78
N LEU A 100 17.56 29.91 8.01
CA LEU A 100 17.09 28.68 8.64
C LEU A 100 16.60 27.73 7.55
N ASN A 101 17.05 26.48 7.63
CA ASN A 101 16.59 25.39 6.78
C ASN A 101 15.18 24.95 7.19
N GLU A 102 14.28 24.82 6.22
CA GLU A 102 13.00 24.15 6.30
C GLU A 102 13.11 22.83 5.56
N VAL A 103 13.32 21.73 6.29
CA VAL A 103 13.50 20.41 5.66
C VAL A 103 12.20 19.99 4.96
N GLU A 104 12.17 20.10 3.64
CA GLU A 104 11.13 19.50 2.79
C GLU A 104 11.44 18.01 2.59
N ASP A 105 10.47 17.15 2.86
CA ASP A 105 10.58 15.68 2.81
C ASP A 105 9.19 15.17 2.39
N LEU A 106 8.97 15.10 1.08
CA LEU A 106 7.65 14.87 0.48
C LEU A 106 7.15 13.44 0.74
N ASP A 107 8.02 12.44 0.57
CA ASP A 107 7.69 11.03 0.74
C ASP A 107 7.85 10.53 2.20
N GLY A 108 8.54 11.31 3.04
CA GLY A 108 8.74 11.01 4.45
C GLY A 108 9.83 9.97 4.71
N ASP A 109 10.73 9.72 3.76
CA ASP A 109 11.83 8.77 3.91
C ASP A 109 13.00 9.33 4.73
N GLY A 110 12.98 10.64 5.00
CA GLY A 110 13.96 11.36 5.80
C GLY A 110 15.13 11.93 5.02
N PHE A 111 15.12 11.85 3.69
CA PHE A 111 15.90 12.69 2.81
C PHE A 111 15.15 14.00 2.54
N GLU A 112 15.92 15.06 2.33
CA GLU A 112 15.35 16.35 1.97
C GLU A 112 15.17 16.37 0.45
N ASP A 113 14.01 16.85 -0.05
CA ASP A 113 13.61 16.80 -1.47
C ASP A 113 14.75 17.23 -2.42
N ALA A 114 15.54 18.24 -2.02
CA ALA A 114 16.64 18.77 -2.83
C ALA A 114 17.81 17.79 -3.04
N PHE A 115 17.93 16.79 -2.17
CA PHE A 115 18.95 15.75 -2.19
C PHE A 115 18.38 14.34 -2.41
N ASP A 116 17.06 14.24 -2.50
CA ASP A 116 16.36 13.00 -2.75
C ASP A 116 16.47 12.60 -4.24
N PRO A 117 16.96 11.39 -4.58
CA PRO A 117 16.93 10.89 -5.95
C PRO A 117 15.53 10.49 -6.47
N ASP A 118 14.52 10.37 -5.61
CA ASP A 118 13.14 9.90 -5.89
C ASP A 118 12.17 10.64 -4.96
N ILE A 119 11.85 11.89 -5.29
CA ILE A 119 11.27 12.88 -4.35
C ILE A 119 9.89 12.48 -3.83
N ASP A 120 9.06 11.78 -4.61
CA ASP A 120 7.75 11.31 -4.19
C ASP A 120 7.72 9.82 -3.79
N GLY A 121 8.84 9.11 -3.92
CA GLY A 121 9.02 7.77 -3.40
C GLY A 121 8.21 6.70 -4.13
N ASP A 122 7.82 6.99 -5.37
CA ASP A 122 6.97 6.13 -6.19
C ASP A 122 7.76 4.96 -6.83
N GLY A 123 9.09 5.07 -6.81
CA GLY A 123 10.04 4.07 -7.31
C GLY A 123 10.64 4.38 -8.68
N LEU A 124 10.31 5.53 -9.29
CA LEU A 124 10.94 6.07 -10.48
C LEU A 124 11.84 7.26 -10.09
N SER A 125 13.11 7.23 -10.50
CA SER A 125 14.01 8.33 -10.10
C SER A 125 13.64 9.64 -10.78
N ASN A 126 13.86 10.78 -10.11
CA ASN A 126 13.65 12.13 -10.66
C ASN A 126 14.27 12.34 -12.06
N GLN A 127 15.40 11.66 -12.31
CA GLN A 127 16.07 11.71 -13.61
C GLN A 127 15.30 10.93 -14.68
N ASP A 128 14.79 9.75 -14.33
CA ASP A 128 14.02 8.90 -15.24
C ASP A 128 12.64 9.50 -15.51
N GLU A 129 12.01 10.11 -14.50
CA GLU A 129 10.77 10.88 -14.64
C GLU A 129 10.93 12.06 -15.60
N ALA A 130 12.00 12.86 -15.45
CA ALA A 130 12.30 13.93 -16.38
C ALA A 130 12.52 13.45 -17.83
N LEU A 131 12.93 12.18 -18.02
CA LEU A 131 13.07 11.56 -19.34
C LEU A 131 11.74 10.99 -19.85
N ALA A 132 10.89 10.46 -18.97
CA ALA A 132 9.54 9.99 -19.28
C ALA A 132 8.57 11.15 -19.57
N GLY A 133 8.84 12.32 -18.99
CA GLY A 133 8.01 13.52 -19.08
C GLY A 133 6.99 13.65 -17.95
N THR A 134 7.14 12.84 -16.89
CA THR A 134 6.31 12.86 -15.68
C THR A 134 6.78 13.95 -14.70
N ASP A 135 6.02 14.21 -13.63
CA ASP A 135 6.32 15.23 -12.62
C ASP A 135 6.98 14.61 -11.38
N PRO A 136 8.28 14.90 -11.08
CA PRO A 136 9.03 14.36 -9.93
C PRO A 136 8.55 14.69 -8.53
N ARG A 137 7.30 15.09 -8.39
CA ARG A 137 6.67 15.45 -7.11
C ARG A 137 5.24 14.89 -7.02
N LEU A 138 4.85 14.08 -8.00
CA LEU A 138 3.53 13.47 -8.10
C LEU A 138 3.75 11.98 -8.36
N GLU A 139 3.40 11.16 -7.36
CA GLU A 139 3.51 9.70 -7.50
C GLU A 139 2.79 9.16 -8.74
N ASP A 140 1.71 9.82 -9.20
CA ASP A 140 0.84 9.39 -10.31
C ASP A 140 0.54 10.64 -11.18
N THR A 141 1.19 10.73 -12.35
CA THR A 141 1.15 11.93 -13.19
C THR A 141 -0.17 12.07 -13.97
N ASP A 142 -0.78 10.98 -14.41
CA ASP A 142 -2.02 11.01 -15.21
C ASP A 142 -3.31 10.69 -14.42
N GLU A 143 -3.15 10.46 -13.11
CA GLU A 143 -4.21 10.29 -12.10
C GLU A 143 -5.08 9.05 -12.34
N ASP A 144 -4.49 7.95 -12.81
CA ASP A 144 -5.20 6.73 -13.20
C ASP A 144 -5.25 5.64 -12.10
N GLU A 145 -4.64 5.93 -10.94
CA GLU A 145 -4.43 5.06 -9.76
C GLU A 145 -3.21 4.12 -9.84
N LEU A 146 -2.34 4.23 -10.85
CA LEU A 146 -1.00 3.65 -10.88
C LEU A 146 0.06 4.73 -10.72
N SER A 147 1.14 4.41 -9.99
CA SER A 147 2.26 5.35 -9.90
C SER A 147 3.11 5.31 -11.19
N ASP A 148 3.80 6.39 -11.52
CA ASP A 148 4.63 6.49 -12.72
C ASP A 148 5.69 5.35 -12.77
N GLY A 149 6.28 5.02 -11.62
CA GLY A 149 7.20 3.90 -11.43
C GLY A 149 6.54 2.51 -11.58
N GLU A 150 5.27 2.37 -11.21
CA GLU A 150 4.49 1.16 -11.47
C GLU A 150 4.20 1.00 -12.95
N GLU A 151 3.84 2.07 -13.64
CA GLU A 151 3.56 2.05 -15.08
C GLU A 151 4.78 1.69 -15.91
N MET A 152 5.95 2.21 -15.54
CA MET A 152 7.23 1.79 -16.14
C MET A 152 7.49 0.28 -15.95
N THR A 153 6.95 -0.32 -14.90
CA THR A 153 7.02 -1.77 -14.66
C THR A 153 5.98 -2.54 -15.48
N PHE A 154 4.81 -1.95 -15.76
CA PHE A 154 3.74 -2.54 -16.57
C PHE A 154 3.88 -2.28 -18.06
N GLU A 155 4.84 -1.45 -18.46
CA GLU A 155 5.03 -1.00 -19.84
C GLU A 155 3.82 -0.20 -20.37
N THR A 156 3.04 0.38 -19.46
CA THR A 156 1.99 1.37 -19.75
C THR A 156 2.60 2.76 -19.92
N ASN A 157 1.78 3.73 -20.32
CA ASN A 157 2.23 5.07 -20.62
C ASN A 157 1.85 6.04 -19.48
N PRO A 158 2.83 6.55 -18.69
CA PRO A 158 2.57 7.37 -17.49
C PRO A 158 2.13 8.81 -17.77
N LEU A 159 1.56 9.01 -18.94
CA LEU A 159 1.02 10.29 -19.43
C LEU A 159 -0.35 10.07 -20.10
N ALA A 160 -0.90 8.86 -20.02
CA ALA A 160 -2.18 8.49 -20.58
C ALA A 160 -2.87 7.48 -19.67
N ASP A 161 -3.96 7.93 -19.06
CA ASP A 161 -4.80 7.16 -18.14
C ASP A 161 -5.32 5.84 -18.70
N ASP A 162 -5.33 5.64 -20.02
CA ASP A 162 -5.80 4.45 -20.74
C ASP A 162 -4.84 4.17 -21.91
N SER A 163 -3.91 3.24 -21.70
CA SER A 163 -2.81 2.97 -22.64
C SER A 163 -3.23 2.30 -23.93
N ASP A 164 -4.32 1.52 -23.93
CA ASP A 164 -4.80 0.80 -25.10
C ASP A 164 -6.07 1.38 -25.73
N GLU A 165 -6.65 2.41 -25.11
CA GLU A 165 -7.82 3.18 -25.51
C GLU A 165 -9.11 2.32 -25.62
N ASP A 166 -9.33 1.34 -24.74
CA ASP A 166 -10.59 0.57 -24.67
C ASP A 166 -11.68 1.26 -23.81
N GLY A 167 -11.28 2.24 -23.00
CA GLY A 167 -12.10 3.05 -22.12
C GLY A 167 -12.03 2.70 -20.63
N LEU A 168 -11.26 1.69 -20.23
CA LEU A 168 -10.84 1.46 -18.84
C LEU A 168 -9.49 2.12 -18.60
N THR A 169 -9.27 2.66 -17.39
CA THR A 169 -7.93 3.17 -17.06
C THR A 169 -6.96 2.03 -16.78
N ASP A 170 -5.66 2.23 -16.98
CA ASP A 170 -4.66 1.17 -16.76
C ASP A 170 -4.73 0.67 -15.31
N GLY A 171 -4.88 1.58 -14.33
CA GLY A 171 -5.12 1.26 -12.93
C GLY A 171 -6.41 0.49 -12.68
N THR A 172 -7.49 0.78 -13.42
CA THR A 172 -8.74 0.01 -13.35
C THR A 172 -8.53 -1.40 -13.88
N GLU A 173 -7.89 -1.54 -15.02
CA GLU A 173 -7.63 -2.79 -15.70
C GLU A 173 -6.75 -3.72 -14.88
N ILE A 174 -5.64 -3.19 -14.40
CA ILE A 174 -4.79 -3.84 -13.40
C ILE A 174 -5.59 -4.22 -12.16
N GLY A 175 -6.47 -3.32 -11.72
CA GLY A 175 -7.39 -3.54 -10.62
C GLY A 175 -8.24 -4.79 -10.82
N ILE A 176 -8.91 -4.94 -11.97
CA ILE A 176 -9.80 -6.07 -12.28
C ILE A 176 -9.04 -7.29 -12.82
N GLY A 177 -7.77 -7.14 -13.18
CA GLY A 177 -6.89 -8.21 -13.64
C GLY A 177 -6.89 -8.44 -15.15
N THR A 178 -7.26 -7.42 -15.93
CA THR A 178 -7.11 -7.36 -17.38
C THR A 178 -5.72 -6.84 -17.77
N ASN A 179 -5.43 -6.79 -19.06
CA ASN A 179 -4.15 -6.38 -19.60
C ASN A 179 -4.23 -4.96 -20.19
N PRO A 180 -3.63 -3.94 -19.55
CA PRO A 180 -3.76 -2.52 -19.95
C PRO A 180 -3.12 -2.15 -21.29
N LEU A 181 -2.64 -3.14 -22.04
CA LEU A 181 -2.00 -2.99 -23.34
C LEU A 181 -2.77 -3.75 -24.43
N ALA A 182 -3.95 -4.29 -24.12
CA ALA A 182 -4.78 -5.04 -25.05
C ALA A 182 -6.27 -4.87 -24.74
N LYS A 183 -6.94 -4.09 -25.60
CA LYS A 183 -8.38 -3.81 -25.52
C LYS A 183 -9.28 -5.02 -25.26
N ASP A 184 -8.87 -6.21 -25.68
CA ASP A 184 -9.57 -7.48 -25.52
C ASP A 184 -8.55 -8.45 -24.92
N THR A 185 -8.61 -8.60 -23.59
CA THR A 185 -7.60 -9.33 -22.81
C THR A 185 -7.55 -10.81 -23.15
N ASP A 186 -8.71 -11.43 -23.36
CA ASP A 186 -8.81 -12.87 -23.59
C ASP A 186 -8.93 -13.28 -25.08
N GLY A 187 -9.17 -12.30 -25.95
CA GLY A 187 -9.17 -12.41 -27.40
C GLY A 187 -10.44 -13.03 -27.98
N ASP A 188 -11.58 -12.94 -27.30
CA ASP A 188 -12.85 -13.50 -27.77
C ASP A 188 -13.70 -12.59 -28.67
N GLY A 189 -13.24 -11.34 -28.83
CA GLY A 189 -13.77 -10.35 -29.77
C GLY A 189 -14.66 -9.27 -29.14
N PHE A 190 -14.70 -9.19 -27.81
CA PHE A 190 -15.30 -8.09 -27.05
C PHE A 190 -14.20 -7.35 -26.29
N ASP A 191 -14.24 -6.02 -26.30
CA ASP A 191 -13.25 -5.23 -25.55
C ASP A 191 -13.60 -5.28 -24.04
N ASP A 192 -12.61 -5.16 -23.16
CA ASP A 192 -12.75 -5.39 -21.72
C ASP A 192 -13.79 -4.45 -21.09
N GLN A 193 -13.82 -3.18 -21.49
CA GLN A 193 -14.89 -2.26 -21.10
C GLN A 193 -16.30 -2.77 -21.45
N GLN A 194 -16.48 -3.38 -22.64
CA GLN A 194 -17.78 -3.87 -23.10
C GLN A 194 -18.26 -5.02 -22.22
N GLU A 195 -17.34 -5.87 -21.81
CA GLU A 195 -17.58 -7.02 -20.95
C GLU A 195 -17.94 -6.60 -19.53
N VAL A 196 -17.16 -5.67 -18.95
CA VAL A 196 -17.47 -5.06 -17.64
C VAL A 196 -18.87 -4.44 -17.63
N LEU A 197 -19.25 -3.71 -18.70
CA LEU A 197 -20.58 -3.11 -18.83
C LEU A 197 -21.71 -4.15 -19.01
N ALA A 198 -21.40 -5.28 -19.66
CA ALA A 198 -22.33 -6.39 -19.86
C ALA A 198 -22.43 -7.33 -18.63
N GLY A 199 -21.48 -7.22 -17.70
CA GLY A 199 -21.35 -8.11 -16.55
C GLY A 199 -20.81 -9.49 -16.90
N SER A 200 -20.04 -9.58 -17.99
CA SER A 200 -19.22 -10.74 -18.35
C SER A 200 -17.78 -10.56 -17.85
N PHE A 201 -16.95 -11.59 -17.90
CA PHE A 201 -15.59 -11.59 -17.33
C PHE A 201 -14.53 -11.44 -18.43
N PRO A 202 -13.81 -10.30 -18.49
CA PRO A 202 -12.87 -10.03 -19.58
C PRO A 202 -11.61 -10.91 -19.61
N GLU A 203 -11.40 -11.71 -18.57
CA GLU A 203 -10.28 -12.65 -18.51
C GLU A 203 -10.64 -14.09 -18.97
N ASP A 204 -11.90 -14.35 -19.32
CA ASP A 204 -12.40 -15.67 -19.70
C ASP A 204 -13.07 -15.66 -21.07
N ALA A 205 -12.35 -16.10 -22.10
CA ALA A 205 -12.85 -16.21 -23.48
C ALA A 205 -14.07 -17.15 -23.64
N ASN A 206 -14.49 -17.80 -22.55
CA ASN A 206 -15.70 -18.57 -22.43
C ASN A 206 -16.82 -17.87 -21.64
N ASP A 207 -16.72 -16.61 -21.31
CA ASP A 207 -17.78 -15.81 -20.73
C ASP A 207 -17.82 -14.44 -21.39
N TYR A 208 -18.40 -14.41 -22.59
CA TYR A 208 -18.64 -13.18 -23.35
C TYR A 208 -20.09 -12.71 -23.25
N PRO A 209 -20.34 -11.42 -23.57
CA PRO A 209 -21.68 -10.86 -23.69
C PRO A 209 -22.58 -11.71 -24.61
N GLY A 210 -23.61 -12.32 -24.00
CA GLY A 210 -24.61 -13.11 -24.73
C GLY A 210 -24.34 -14.61 -24.83
N LYS A 211 -23.31 -15.15 -24.16
CA LYS A 211 -23.13 -16.60 -24.04
C LYS A 211 -24.21 -17.24 -23.15
N GLN A 212 -24.89 -18.28 -23.67
CA GLN A 212 -25.77 -19.12 -22.85
C GLN A 212 -24.94 -20.17 -22.11
N ALA A 213 -24.91 -20.12 -20.78
CA ALA A 213 -24.17 -21.05 -19.94
C ALA A 213 -24.57 -22.52 -20.20
N VAL A 214 -23.64 -23.35 -20.67
CA VAL A 214 -23.83 -24.79 -20.81
C VAL A 214 -23.35 -25.47 -19.53
N THR A 215 -24.27 -25.90 -18.67
CA THR A 215 -23.93 -26.59 -17.42
C THR A 215 -24.29 -28.07 -17.47
N GLU A 216 -23.42 -28.92 -16.88
CA GLU A 216 -23.79 -30.27 -16.49
C GLU A 216 -25.13 -30.27 -15.75
N ARG A 217 -25.99 -31.25 -16.04
CA ARG A 217 -27.36 -31.26 -15.53
C ARG A 217 -27.41 -31.44 -14.02
N ASP A 218 -28.10 -30.56 -13.31
CA ASP A 218 -28.42 -30.75 -11.89
C ASP A 218 -29.18 -32.09 -11.75
N PRO A 219 -28.90 -32.92 -10.73
CA PRO A 219 -29.54 -34.22 -10.58
C PRO A 219 -31.06 -34.16 -10.31
N ASN A 220 -31.62 -32.97 -10.05
CA ASN A 220 -33.05 -32.66 -9.98
C ASN A 220 -33.53 -31.83 -11.18
N GLU A 221 -32.69 -31.62 -12.20
CA GLU A 221 -33.06 -31.01 -13.46
C GLU A 221 -33.88 -32.00 -14.31
N GLY A 222 -35.11 -31.63 -14.60
CA GLY A 222 -35.94 -32.43 -15.49
C GLY A 222 -35.57 -32.24 -16.96
N PRO A 223 -36.13 -33.08 -17.85
CA PRO A 223 -35.90 -33.01 -19.28
C PRO A 223 -36.39 -31.69 -19.93
N ASP A 224 -37.20 -30.91 -19.21
CA ASP A 224 -37.66 -29.57 -19.60
C ASP A 224 -36.74 -28.44 -19.10
N GLY A 225 -35.57 -28.77 -18.54
CA GLY A 225 -34.58 -27.79 -18.07
C GLY A 225 -34.97 -27.08 -16.76
N ARG A 226 -36.02 -27.56 -16.06
CA ARG A 226 -36.48 -27.02 -14.78
C ARG A 226 -35.90 -27.79 -13.60
N ILE A 227 -35.69 -27.09 -12.48
CA ILE A 227 -35.25 -27.72 -11.22
C ILE A 227 -36.47 -28.12 -10.38
N TYR A 228 -36.51 -29.37 -9.92
CA TYR A 228 -37.65 -29.92 -9.17
C TYR A 228 -37.35 -30.11 -7.69
N GLN A 229 -38.21 -29.57 -6.83
CA GLN A 229 -38.13 -29.74 -5.37
C GLN A 229 -39.40 -30.36 -4.80
N LEU A 230 -39.26 -31.38 -3.95
CA LEU A 230 -40.38 -31.97 -3.21
C LEU A 230 -40.64 -31.15 -1.94
N SER A 231 -41.88 -30.72 -1.73
CA SER A 231 -42.27 -30.07 -0.48
C SER A 231 -42.22 -31.06 0.69
N ASP A 232 -41.78 -30.55 1.83
CA ASP A 232 -41.81 -31.17 3.14
C ASP A 232 -43.22 -31.17 3.77
N GLN A 233 -44.16 -30.40 3.19
CA GLN A 233 -45.55 -30.29 3.64
C GLN A 233 -46.52 -31.02 2.69
N SER A 234 -47.65 -31.44 3.23
CA SER A 234 -48.73 -32.08 2.47
C SER A 234 -49.86 -31.09 2.19
N PHE A 235 -50.30 -30.99 0.95
CA PHE A 235 -51.30 -30.02 0.49
C PHE A 235 -52.49 -30.70 -0.18
N THR A 236 -53.67 -30.09 -0.05
CA THR A 236 -54.76 -30.32 -1.00
C THR A 236 -54.43 -29.68 -2.36
N LEU A 237 -55.16 -30.06 -3.41
CA LEU A 237 -54.97 -29.48 -4.76
C LEU A 237 -54.99 -27.94 -4.78
N LYS A 238 -55.95 -27.33 -4.07
CA LYS A 238 -56.08 -25.87 -4.01
C LYS A 238 -54.93 -25.22 -3.25
N GLU A 239 -54.50 -25.83 -2.14
CA GLU A 239 -53.35 -25.35 -1.36
C GLU A 239 -52.04 -25.51 -2.15
N ALA A 240 -51.90 -26.60 -2.92
CA ALA A 240 -50.75 -26.86 -3.77
C ALA A 240 -50.62 -25.80 -4.87
N GLN A 241 -51.71 -25.48 -5.56
CA GLN A 241 -51.74 -24.42 -6.58
C GLN A 241 -51.36 -23.06 -6.00
N ALA A 242 -51.94 -22.71 -4.83
CA ALA A 242 -51.58 -21.46 -4.14
C ALA A 242 -50.11 -21.45 -3.71
N TYR A 243 -49.60 -22.58 -3.21
CA TYR A 243 -48.20 -22.74 -2.80
C TYR A 243 -47.23 -22.59 -3.98
N ALA A 244 -47.54 -23.19 -5.14
CA ALA A 244 -46.73 -23.06 -6.34
C ALA A 244 -46.69 -21.60 -6.84
N VAL A 245 -47.85 -20.92 -6.91
CA VAL A 245 -47.94 -19.50 -7.28
C VAL A 245 -47.15 -18.61 -6.31
N GLN A 246 -47.27 -18.86 -5.00
CA GLN A 246 -46.51 -18.12 -3.97
C GLN A 246 -44.99 -18.29 -4.15
N ARG A 247 -44.56 -19.48 -4.56
CA ARG A 247 -43.15 -19.85 -4.78
C ARG A 247 -42.63 -19.47 -6.16
N GLN A 248 -43.43 -18.80 -7.00
CA GLN A 248 -43.13 -18.52 -8.41
C GLN A 248 -42.77 -19.80 -9.21
N GLY A 249 -43.29 -20.95 -8.78
CA GLY A 249 -43.04 -22.25 -9.38
C GLY A 249 -44.27 -22.81 -10.08
N VAL A 250 -44.08 -23.92 -10.79
CA VAL A 250 -45.15 -24.65 -11.47
C VAL A 250 -45.30 -26.04 -10.90
N ILE A 251 -46.51 -26.60 -11.00
CA ILE A 251 -46.74 -28.01 -10.71
C ILE A 251 -46.77 -28.76 -12.04
N PRO A 252 -45.75 -29.58 -12.36
CA PRO A 252 -45.50 -30.10 -13.71
C PRO A 252 -46.67 -30.84 -14.35
N TYR A 253 -47.51 -31.51 -13.56
CA TYR A 253 -48.57 -32.40 -14.08
C TYR A 253 -50.00 -31.85 -13.98
N LEU A 254 -50.20 -30.68 -13.37
CA LEU A 254 -51.53 -30.07 -13.26
C LEU A 254 -51.95 -29.25 -14.48
N ASN A 255 -50.99 -28.94 -15.38
CA ASN A 255 -51.22 -28.13 -16.59
C ASN A 255 -51.27 -28.96 -17.88
N LEU A 256 -51.59 -30.26 -17.82
CA LEU A 256 -51.72 -31.08 -19.02
C LEU A 256 -52.92 -30.62 -19.88
N PRO A 257 -52.80 -30.58 -21.22
CA PRO A 257 -53.92 -30.26 -22.11
C PRO A 257 -55.08 -31.24 -21.87
N ALA A 258 -56.32 -30.74 -21.93
CA ALA A 258 -57.52 -31.46 -21.51
C ALA A 258 -57.73 -32.82 -22.18
N SER A 259 -57.15 -33.04 -23.37
CA SER A 259 -57.21 -34.31 -24.10
C SER A 259 -56.45 -35.46 -23.40
N ASN A 260 -55.48 -35.14 -22.53
CA ASN A 260 -54.63 -36.10 -21.83
C ASN A 260 -54.75 -35.99 -20.29
N ALA A 261 -55.70 -35.19 -19.79
CA ALA A 261 -55.90 -34.98 -18.36
C ALA A 261 -56.57 -36.23 -17.71
N PRO A 262 -55.98 -36.82 -16.66
CA PRO A 262 -56.58 -37.93 -15.92
C PRO A 262 -57.90 -37.52 -15.25
N LYS A 263 -58.83 -38.48 -15.08
CA LYS A 263 -60.14 -38.22 -14.45
C LYS A 263 -60.06 -37.85 -12.96
N ASP A 264 -58.97 -38.18 -12.28
CA ASP A 264 -58.66 -37.72 -10.92
C ASP A 264 -57.24 -37.09 -10.89
N PRO A 265 -57.12 -35.76 -10.72
CA PRO A 265 -55.85 -35.04 -10.75
C PRO A 265 -54.84 -35.48 -9.69
N LEU A 266 -55.30 -36.07 -8.58
CA LEU A 266 -54.45 -36.50 -7.46
C LEU A 266 -53.83 -37.88 -7.67
N GLU A 267 -54.45 -38.78 -8.45
CA GLU A 267 -53.94 -40.14 -8.65
C GLU A 267 -52.70 -40.18 -9.55
N VAL A 268 -52.59 -39.28 -10.52
CA VAL A 268 -51.43 -39.21 -11.42
C VAL A 268 -50.25 -38.45 -10.82
N PHE A 269 -50.47 -37.67 -9.76
CA PHE A 269 -49.43 -37.00 -8.99
C PHE A 269 -48.36 -37.98 -8.45
N LEU A 270 -48.78 -39.22 -8.15
CA LEU A 270 -47.95 -40.25 -7.51
C LEU A 270 -47.32 -41.24 -8.48
N VAL A 271 -47.89 -41.46 -9.67
CA VAL A 271 -47.61 -42.66 -10.49
C VAL A 271 -46.33 -42.57 -11.33
N ARG A 272 -45.68 -41.40 -11.44
CA ARG A 272 -44.41 -41.23 -12.19
C ARG A 272 -43.15 -41.18 -11.32
N PHE A 273 -43.22 -41.59 -10.05
CA PHE A 273 -42.07 -41.54 -9.14
C PHE A 273 -41.38 -42.90 -8.94
N MET A 274 -40.04 -42.85 -8.95
CA MET A 274 -39.03 -43.84 -8.52
C MET A 274 -38.27 -44.58 -9.65
N THR A 275 -36.99 -44.28 -9.83
CA THR A 275 -35.86 -45.09 -9.27
C THR A 275 -34.54 -44.29 -9.27
N ARG A 276 -33.64 -44.62 -8.32
CA ARG A 276 -32.25 -44.14 -8.21
C ARG A 276 -31.30 -45.27 -8.59
N ASN A 277 -30.25 -44.97 -9.36
CA ASN A 277 -28.99 -45.69 -9.23
C ASN A 277 -27.83 -44.69 -9.43
N SER A 278 -27.12 -44.35 -8.35
CA SER A 278 -25.80 -43.69 -8.46
C SER A 278 -24.88 -44.22 -7.35
N PRO A 279 -23.61 -44.60 -7.64
CA PRO A 279 -22.72 -45.30 -6.72
C PRO A 279 -22.15 -44.44 -5.58
N VAL A 280 -22.36 -43.12 -5.62
CA VAL A 280 -21.70 -42.17 -4.71
C VAL A 280 -22.53 -41.93 -3.44
N ARG A 281 -21.85 -42.01 -2.28
CA ARG A 281 -22.40 -42.08 -0.92
C ARG A 281 -23.11 -40.81 -0.38
N LYS A 282 -23.91 -40.08 -1.18
CA LYS A 282 -24.84 -39.04 -0.65
C LYS A 282 -26.23 -39.16 -1.29
N PRO A 283 -27.34 -39.31 -0.53
CA PRO A 283 -28.69 -39.40 -1.07
C PRO A 283 -29.42 -38.05 -0.95
N LYS A 284 -29.50 -37.25 -2.03
CA LYS A 284 -30.30 -36.00 -2.02
C LYS A 284 -30.86 -35.59 -3.40
N ALA A 285 -31.26 -36.53 -4.27
CA ALA A 285 -31.87 -36.14 -5.55
C ALA A 285 -32.99 -37.06 -6.02
N TRP A 286 -33.99 -36.46 -6.67
CA TRP A 286 -35.19 -37.09 -7.21
C TRP A 286 -35.21 -36.91 -8.73
N VAL A 287 -35.26 -38.01 -9.48
CA VAL A 287 -35.24 -37.99 -10.95
C VAL A 287 -36.59 -38.46 -11.51
N LEU A 288 -37.06 -37.75 -12.53
CA LEU A 288 -38.22 -38.07 -13.37
C LEU A 288 -37.95 -39.28 -14.28
N GLY A 289 -38.83 -40.29 -14.28
CA GLY A 289 -38.68 -41.46 -15.14
C GLY A 289 -40.00 -41.92 -15.77
N GLU A 290 -39.99 -42.13 -17.09
CA GLU A 290 -41.10 -42.74 -17.83
C GLU A 290 -40.91 -44.26 -17.90
N SER A 291 -41.60 -45.02 -17.05
CA SER A 291 -41.66 -46.47 -17.19
C SER A 291 -43.11 -46.91 -17.03
N GLN A 292 -43.72 -47.38 -18.14
CA GLN A 292 -45.08 -47.92 -18.17
C GLN A 292 -45.23 -49.29 -17.46
N ASN A 293 -44.22 -49.76 -16.73
CA ASN A 293 -44.18 -51.12 -16.15
C ASN A 293 -44.19 -51.12 -14.61
N PHE A 294 -45.10 -50.38 -13.97
CA PHE A 294 -45.38 -50.59 -12.55
C PHE A 294 -46.49 -51.64 -12.37
N PHE A 295 -46.08 -52.84 -11.96
CA PHE A 295 -46.98 -53.89 -11.51
C PHE A 295 -47.63 -53.50 -10.18
N GLY A 296 -48.97 -53.47 -10.16
CA GLY A 296 -49.76 -53.73 -8.95
C GLY A 296 -50.07 -52.54 -8.04
N LEU A 297 -50.93 -51.64 -8.51
CA LEU A 297 -51.75 -50.78 -7.63
C LEU A 297 -52.93 -51.59 -7.08
N GLU A 298 -52.67 -52.56 -6.20
CA GLU A 298 -53.72 -53.16 -5.37
C GLU A 298 -53.47 -52.85 -3.90
N ARG A 299 -54.31 -51.94 -3.39
CA ARG A 299 -54.49 -51.50 -1.98
C ARG A 299 -53.42 -50.55 -1.41
N ARG A 300 -53.68 -49.25 -1.56
CA ARG A 300 -53.41 -48.11 -0.63
C ARG A 300 -52.09 -48.08 0.17
N THR A 301 -51.01 -48.72 -0.25
CA THR A 301 -49.72 -48.65 0.45
C THR A 301 -48.57 -48.86 -0.54
N ILE A 302 -47.68 -47.87 -0.65
CA ILE A 302 -46.41 -48.03 -1.39
C ILE A 302 -45.35 -48.50 -0.39
N LEU A 303 -44.71 -49.62 -0.68
CA LEU A 303 -43.57 -50.15 0.08
C LEU A 303 -42.27 -49.68 -0.57
N ALA A 304 -41.50 -48.85 0.14
CA ALA A 304 -40.13 -48.50 -0.25
C ALA A 304 -39.13 -49.54 0.30
N PRO A 305 -37.98 -49.78 -0.37
CA PRO A 305 -36.91 -50.60 0.20
C PRO A 305 -36.34 -49.87 1.43
N ARG A 306 -36.34 -50.54 2.59
CA ARG A 306 -36.10 -50.02 3.96
C ARG A 306 -37.33 -49.64 4.79
N GLY A 307 -38.50 -50.22 4.47
CA GLY A 307 -39.56 -50.42 5.47
C GLY A 307 -40.40 -49.19 5.84
N THR A 308 -40.25 -48.08 5.14
CA THR A 308 -41.17 -46.95 5.26
C THR A 308 -42.48 -47.29 4.55
N ARG A 309 -43.57 -47.39 5.32
CA ARG A 309 -44.94 -47.55 4.79
C ARG A 309 -45.52 -46.15 4.55
N LEU A 310 -45.74 -45.78 3.29
CA LEU A 310 -46.56 -44.61 2.97
C LEU A 310 -48.03 -45.05 2.94
N ALA A 311 -48.76 -44.70 4.00
CA ALA A 311 -50.20 -44.92 4.10
C ALA A 311 -50.94 -43.63 3.74
N PHE A 312 -51.76 -43.68 2.68
CA PHE A 312 -52.65 -42.59 2.32
C PHE A 312 -53.86 -42.64 3.27
N THR A 313 -53.90 -41.74 4.25
CA THR A 313 -55.08 -41.59 5.11
C THR A 313 -56.18 -40.85 4.33
N ASP A 314 -57.44 -41.04 4.70
CA ASP A 314 -58.62 -40.51 4.00
C ASP A 314 -58.72 -38.96 3.97
N ASN A 315 -57.68 -38.25 4.43
CA ASN A 315 -57.49 -36.81 4.24
C ASN A 315 -56.59 -36.55 3.03
N ARG A 316 -57.19 -35.96 1.98
CA ARG A 316 -56.65 -35.72 0.62
C ARG A 316 -55.45 -34.73 0.54
N LYS A 317 -54.53 -34.75 1.49
CA LYS A 317 -53.30 -33.94 1.48
C LYS A 317 -52.12 -34.80 1.04
N LEU A 318 -51.43 -34.40 -0.03
CA LEU A 318 -50.27 -35.09 -0.59
C LEU A 318 -49.04 -34.16 -0.60
N PRO A 319 -47.81 -34.69 -0.48
CA PRO A 319 -46.61 -33.89 -0.73
C PRO A 319 -46.64 -33.38 -2.18
N VAL A 320 -46.14 -32.16 -2.43
CA VAL A 320 -46.19 -31.52 -3.75
C VAL A 320 -44.79 -31.29 -4.30
N LEU A 321 -44.51 -31.74 -5.52
CA LEU A 321 -43.35 -31.37 -6.32
C LEU A 321 -43.59 -30.02 -7.00
N VAL A 322 -42.69 -29.06 -6.78
CA VAL A 322 -42.69 -27.75 -7.44
C VAL A 322 -41.49 -27.68 -8.36
N GLY A 323 -41.73 -27.33 -9.62
CA GLY A 323 -40.70 -27.05 -10.62
C GLY A 323 -40.42 -25.55 -10.70
N TYR A 324 -39.14 -25.20 -10.77
CA TYR A 324 -38.66 -23.82 -10.91
C TYR A 324 -37.89 -23.70 -12.24
N GLU A 325 -37.87 -22.50 -12.80
CA GLU A 325 -36.90 -22.20 -13.86
C GLU A 325 -35.50 -22.42 -13.30
N LYS A 326 -34.63 -23.11 -14.05
CA LYS A 326 -33.25 -23.34 -13.65
C LYS A 326 -32.59 -21.96 -13.54
N PRO A 327 -32.09 -21.58 -12.36
CA PRO A 327 -31.24 -20.40 -12.26
C PRO A 327 -30.01 -20.67 -13.13
N GLU A 328 -29.63 -19.71 -13.96
CA GLU A 328 -28.34 -19.79 -14.64
C GLU A 328 -27.25 -19.81 -13.57
N VAL A 329 -26.49 -20.91 -13.51
CA VAL A 329 -25.30 -20.97 -12.66
C VAL A 329 -24.24 -20.17 -13.40
N ARG A 330 -23.80 -19.09 -12.76
CA ARG A 330 -22.76 -18.18 -13.25
C ARG A 330 -21.55 -18.33 -12.35
N VAL A 331 -20.39 -17.87 -12.78
CA VAL A 331 -19.24 -17.82 -11.88
C VAL A 331 -19.57 -16.89 -10.69
N PRO A 332 -18.96 -17.10 -9.52
CA PRO A 332 -19.24 -16.25 -8.36
C PRO A 332 -18.79 -14.80 -8.62
N TYR A 333 -19.27 -13.84 -7.83
CA TYR A 333 -18.79 -12.46 -7.83
C TYR A 333 -18.26 -12.10 -6.46
N LEU A 334 -17.03 -11.60 -6.38
CA LEU A 334 -16.37 -11.31 -5.11
C LEU A 334 -15.45 -10.11 -5.20
N GLN A 335 -15.16 -9.53 -4.03
CA GLN A 335 -14.26 -8.41 -3.85
C GLN A 335 -13.07 -8.81 -2.98
N THR A 336 -11.86 -8.44 -3.40
CA THR A 336 -10.68 -8.47 -2.53
C THR A 336 -10.66 -7.21 -1.67
N LEU A 337 -10.60 -7.38 -0.35
CA LEU A 337 -10.55 -6.28 0.60
C LEU A 337 -9.10 -5.94 0.96
N ALA A 338 -8.89 -4.75 1.52
CA ALA A 338 -7.59 -4.33 2.03
C ALA A 338 -7.02 -5.37 3.03
N ALA A 339 -5.79 -5.79 2.76
CA ALA A 339 -5.05 -6.72 3.58
C ALA A 339 -4.36 -5.98 4.74
N GLU A 340 -4.23 -6.63 5.88
CA GLU A 340 -3.55 -6.08 7.06
C GLU A 340 -2.15 -6.71 7.19
N ILE A 341 -1.12 -5.87 7.29
CA ILE A 341 0.26 -6.33 7.49
C ILE A 341 0.49 -6.58 8.99
N GLU A 342 0.93 -7.78 9.32
CA GLU A 342 1.26 -8.24 10.68
C GLU A 342 2.72 -8.71 10.73
N GLY A 343 3.67 -7.78 10.66
CA GLY A 343 5.10 -8.10 10.62
C GLY A 343 5.52 -8.75 9.30
N ASP A 344 5.97 -10.01 9.35
CA ASP A 344 6.35 -10.83 8.17
C ASP A 344 5.17 -11.60 7.55
N LYS A 345 3.94 -11.29 7.99
CA LYS A 345 2.70 -11.96 7.58
C LYS A 345 1.67 -10.95 7.12
N VAL A 346 0.74 -11.44 6.33
CA VAL A 346 -0.34 -10.64 5.77
C VAL A 346 -1.66 -11.35 6.03
N ARG A 347 -2.61 -10.64 6.64
CA ARG A 347 -3.99 -11.09 6.78
C ARG A 347 -4.80 -10.60 5.60
N ALA A 348 -5.06 -11.50 4.66
CA ALA A 348 -5.86 -11.22 3.46
C ALA A 348 -7.34 -11.44 3.75
N ARG A 349 -8.19 -10.54 3.22
CA ARG A 349 -9.66 -10.58 3.40
C ARG A 349 -10.35 -10.42 2.06
N GLY A 350 -11.49 -11.10 1.92
CA GLY A 350 -12.33 -11.04 0.74
C GLY A 350 -13.80 -11.15 1.12
N LEU A 351 -14.66 -10.63 0.25
CA LEU A 351 -16.10 -10.64 0.42
C LEU A 351 -16.77 -11.23 -0.83
N LEU A 352 -17.51 -12.33 -0.65
CA LEU A 352 -18.37 -12.89 -1.68
C LEU A 352 -19.66 -12.05 -1.77
N LEU A 353 -19.88 -11.44 -2.92
CA LEU A 353 -21.01 -10.55 -3.20
C LEU A 353 -22.19 -11.32 -3.81
N ASP A 354 -21.90 -12.25 -4.72
CA ASP A 354 -22.86 -13.19 -5.34
C ASP A 354 -22.20 -14.58 -5.44
N ASP A 355 -22.95 -15.65 -5.17
CA ASP A 355 -22.47 -17.03 -5.36
C ASP A 355 -22.73 -17.55 -6.78
N GLY A 356 -23.38 -16.75 -7.63
CA GLY A 356 -23.70 -17.15 -8.99
C GLY A 356 -24.74 -18.27 -9.05
N GLY A 357 -25.53 -18.45 -7.98
CA GLY A 357 -26.54 -19.50 -7.86
C GLY A 357 -26.02 -20.84 -7.31
N GLU A 358 -24.71 -20.95 -7.04
CA GLU A 358 -24.09 -22.13 -6.40
C GLU A 358 -22.97 -21.73 -5.43
N VAL A 359 -23.10 -22.14 -4.17
CA VAL A 359 -22.06 -21.90 -3.15
C VAL A 359 -20.70 -22.44 -3.62
N PRO A 360 -19.64 -21.59 -3.65
CA PRO A 360 -18.32 -22.01 -4.10
C PRO A 360 -17.76 -23.20 -3.31
N PHE A 361 -17.17 -24.17 -4.00
CA PHE A 361 -16.52 -25.32 -3.37
C PHE A 361 -15.04 -25.08 -3.06
N ARG A 362 -14.42 -24.06 -3.66
CA ARG A 362 -13.10 -23.54 -3.30
C ARG A 362 -13.14 -22.02 -3.19
N THR A 363 -12.48 -21.50 -2.18
CA THR A 363 -12.30 -20.07 -1.94
C THR A 363 -10.92 -19.83 -1.35
N GLY A 364 -10.35 -18.66 -1.57
CA GLY A 364 -9.03 -18.33 -1.06
C GLY A 364 -8.45 -17.07 -1.67
N PHE A 365 -7.13 -16.99 -1.65
CA PHE A 365 -6.35 -15.90 -2.23
C PHE A 365 -5.26 -16.45 -3.14
N ARG A 366 -5.06 -15.81 -4.28
CA ARG A 366 -3.88 -15.97 -5.12
C ARG A 366 -2.93 -14.82 -4.79
N ILE A 367 -1.67 -15.14 -4.55
CA ILE A 367 -0.61 -14.15 -4.29
C ILE A 367 0.57 -14.39 -5.22
N SER A 368 1.17 -13.32 -5.75
CA SER A 368 2.41 -13.36 -6.52
C SER A 368 3.23 -12.07 -6.34
N GLU A 369 4.51 -12.09 -6.70
CA GLU A 369 5.35 -10.89 -6.88
C GLU A 369 5.01 -10.16 -8.19
N LYS A 370 4.17 -10.75 -9.04
CA LYS A 370 3.70 -10.15 -10.30
C LYS A 370 2.22 -9.81 -10.22
N ILE A 371 1.83 -8.71 -10.84
CA ILE A 371 0.43 -8.33 -10.96
C ILE A 371 -0.30 -9.25 -11.94
N LEU A 372 0.27 -9.48 -13.13
CA LEU A 372 -0.26 -10.40 -14.14
C LEU A 372 0.18 -11.84 -13.82
N VAL A 373 -0.61 -12.50 -12.97
CA VAL A 373 -0.30 -13.86 -12.50
C VAL A 373 -0.63 -14.91 -13.59
N LYS A 374 0.31 -15.12 -14.51
CA LYS A 374 0.25 -16.21 -15.51
C LYS A 374 0.33 -17.59 -14.82
N GLU A 375 -0.19 -18.64 -15.45
CA GLU A 375 -0.05 -20.01 -14.90
C GLU A 375 1.41 -20.45 -14.73
N SER A 376 2.31 -19.92 -15.54
CA SER A 376 3.75 -20.22 -15.50
C SER A 376 4.52 -19.41 -14.45
N ASP A 377 3.85 -18.55 -13.68
CA ASP A 377 4.51 -17.65 -12.75
C ASP A 377 5.07 -18.41 -11.53
N PRO A 378 6.40 -18.47 -11.33
CA PRO A 378 7.00 -19.25 -10.25
C PRO A 378 6.78 -18.66 -8.86
N THR A 379 6.42 -17.37 -8.75
CA THR A 379 6.14 -16.70 -7.47
C THR A 379 4.67 -16.83 -7.06
N ALA A 380 3.81 -17.28 -7.98
CA ALA A 380 2.40 -17.44 -7.74
C ALA A 380 2.08 -18.62 -6.82
N ARG A 381 1.23 -18.39 -5.82
CA ARG A 381 0.70 -19.46 -4.97
C ARG A 381 -0.74 -19.20 -4.55
N MET A 382 -1.45 -20.29 -4.28
CA MET A 382 -2.83 -20.27 -3.80
C MET A 382 -2.88 -20.53 -2.29
N VAL A 383 -3.59 -19.69 -1.57
CA VAL A 383 -3.84 -19.79 -0.13
C VAL A 383 -5.32 -20.02 0.08
N SER A 384 -5.70 -21.22 0.51
CA SER A 384 -7.12 -21.54 0.74
C SER A 384 -7.67 -20.75 1.93
N ALA A 385 -8.89 -20.24 1.79
CA ALA A 385 -9.64 -19.59 2.87
C ALA A 385 -10.97 -20.33 3.10
N SER A 386 -11.50 -20.25 4.32
CA SER A 386 -12.85 -20.73 4.61
C SER A 386 -13.84 -19.60 4.42
N LEU A 387 -14.93 -19.85 3.70
CA LEU A 387 -16.04 -18.91 3.54
C LEU A 387 -16.99 -19.00 4.74
N ALA A 388 -17.09 -17.91 5.50
CA ALA A 388 -18.00 -17.77 6.63
C ALA A 388 -19.09 -16.74 6.31
N ALA A 389 -20.32 -17.22 6.09
CA ALA A 389 -21.41 -16.45 5.47
C ALA A 389 -20.98 -15.93 4.09
N ASN A 390 -20.43 -14.71 4.04
CA ASN A 390 -19.98 -14.06 2.81
C ASN A 390 -18.52 -13.60 2.92
N ALA A 391 -17.89 -13.68 4.10
CA ALA A 391 -16.52 -13.23 4.29
C ALA A 391 -15.54 -14.40 4.24
N MET A 392 -14.38 -14.17 3.64
CA MET A 392 -13.26 -15.10 3.65
C MET A 392 -12.01 -14.40 4.16
N GLU A 393 -11.21 -15.12 4.95
CA GLU A 393 -9.98 -14.60 5.54
C GLU A 393 -8.91 -15.70 5.52
N ALA A 394 -7.67 -15.32 5.22
CA ALA A 394 -6.53 -16.21 5.30
C ALA A 394 -5.28 -15.45 5.75
N LEU A 395 -4.43 -16.14 6.52
CA LEU A 395 -3.10 -15.66 6.88
C LEU A 395 -2.10 -16.14 5.84
N ILE A 396 -1.42 -15.20 5.19
CA ILE A 396 -0.37 -15.44 4.22
C ILE A 396 0.98 -15.28 4.93
N GLU A 397 1.80 -16.34 4.91
CA GLU A 397 3.09 -16.41 5.60
C GLU A 397 4.24 -16.58 4.58
N ARG A 398 5.49 -16.51 5.04
CA ARG A 398 6.68 -16.70 4.18
C ARG A 398 6.73 -15.64 3.07
N LEU A 399 6.65 -14.37 3.47
CA LEU A 399 6.88 -13.22 2.62
C LEU A 399 8.26 -12.66 2.95
N GLU A 400 8.98 -12.22 1.94
CA GLU A 400 10.32 -11.66 2.09
C GLU A 400 10.24 -10.16 2.36
N PRO A 401 10.96 -9.62 3.37
CA PRO A 401 11.10 -8.18 3.57
C PRO A 401 11.65 -7.49 2.33
N GLY A 402 11.23 -6.24 2.09
CA GLY A 402 11.61 -5.44 0.92
C GLY A 402 10.85 -5.76 -0.36
N LYS A 403 10.02 -6.81 -0.38
CA LYS A 403 9.27 -7.22 -1.59
C LYS A 403 7.83 -6.73 -1.61
N THR A 404 7.35 -6.47 -2.82
CA THR A 404 5.95 -6.21 -3.13
C THR A 404 5.26 -7.49 -3.61
N TYR A 405 4.03 -7.70 -3.13
CA TYR A 405 3.17 -8.80 -3.53
C TYR A 405 1.79 -8.29 -3.92
N TYR A 406 1.19 -8.95 -4.91
CA TYR A 406 -0.16 -8.70 -5.38
C TYR A 406 -1.07 -9.85 -4.94
N VAL A 407 -2.11 -9.53 -4.20
CA VAL A 407 -3.06 -10.50 -3.64
C VAL A 407 -4.43 -10.28 -4.25
N ARG A 408 -5.07 -11.36 -4.70
CA ARG A 408 -6.48 -11.34 -5.11
C ARG A 408 -7.26 -12.49 -4.50
N ALA A 409 -8.46 -12.23 -4.04
CA ALA A 409 -9.38 -13.28 -3.60
C ALA A 409 -9.86 -14.10 -4.82
N PHE A 410 -10.22 -15.36 -4.63
CA PHE A 410 -10.81 -16.20 -5.66
C PHE A 410 -11.93 -17.07 -5.09
N ALA A 411 -12.89 -17.43 -5.93
CA ALA A 411 -13.95 -18.39 -5.61
C ALA A 411 -14.26 -19.25 -6.83
N GLU A 412 -14.48 -20.55 -6.61
CA GLU A 412 -14.73 -21.55 -7.66
C GLU A 412 -16.04 -22.29 -7.40
N ASN A 413 -16.91 -22.29 -8.40
CA ASN A 413 -18.12 -23.13 -8.45
C ASN A 413 -18.12 -23.95 -9.76
N SER A 414 -19.23 -24.63 -10.08
CA SER A 414 -19.30 -25.47 -11.28
C SER A 414 -19.28 -24.71 -12.60
N ALA A 415 -19.57 -23.40 -12.60
CA ALA A 415 -19.46 -22.55 -13.78
C ALA A 415 -18.01 -22.15 -14.07
N GLY A 416 -17.16 -22.03 -13.03
CA GLY A 416 -15.76 -21.62 -13.20
C GLY A 416 -15.17 -21.00 -11.95
N VAL A 417 -14.03 -20.32 -12.12
CA VAL A 417 -13.36 -19.58 -11.06
C VAL A 417 -13.44 -18.08 -11.38
N THR A 418 -13.81 -17.29 -10.38
CA THR A 418 -13.69 -15.84 -10.45
C THR A 418 -12.51 -15.39 -9.60
N HIS A 419 -11.95 -14.23 -9.93
CA HIS A 419 -11.02 -13.53 -9.08
C HIS A 419 -11.53 -12.13 -8.76
N GLY A 420 -11.28 -11.67 -7.54
CA GLY A 420 -11.52 -10.28 -7.19
C GLY A 420 -10.36 -9.41 -7.63
N ALA A 421 -10.54 -8.10 -7.48
CA ALA A 421 -9.51 -7.13 -7.80
C ALA A 421 -8.19 -7.38 -7.05
N PHE A 422 -7.05 -6.95 -7.60
CA PHE A 422 -5.78 -7.05 -6.90
C PHE A 422 -5.67 -6.07 -5.73
N LYS A 423 -4.84 -6.44 -4.75
CA LYS A 423 -4.36 -5.56 -3.68
C LYS A 423 -2.84 -5.66 -3.59
N ARG A 424 -2.18 -4.50 -3.71
CA ARG A 424 -0.73 -4.32 -3.54
C ARG A 424 -0.38 -4.39 -2.06
N ILE A 425 0.70 -5.10 -1.76
CA ILE A 425 1.20 -5.27 -0.39
C ILE A 425 2.73 -5.24 -0.42
N ARG A 426 3.32 -4.15 0.09
CA ARG A 426 4.76 -4.03 0.30
C ARG A 426 5.12 -4.51 1.70
N ILE A 427 6.04 -5.47 1.79
CA ILE A 427 6.56 -5.93 3.08
C ILE A 427 7.76 -5.09 3.44
N ALA A 428 7.64 -4.27 4.49
CA ALA A 428 8.71 -3.40 4.94
C ALA A 428 9.99 -4.21 5.27
N GLU A 429 11.15 -3.67 4.92
CA GLU A 429 12.42 -4.20 5.40
C GLU A 429 12.49 -4.07 6.93
N SER A 430 12.69 -5.19 7.64
CA SER A 430 12.90 -5.12 9.08
C SER A 430 14.32 -4.66 9.36
N TYR A 431 14.52 -3.35 9.54
CA TYR A 431 15.83 -2.81 9.88
C TYR A 431 16.30 -3.34 11.25
N ALA A 432 17.31 -4.22 11.22
CA ALA A 432 17.94 -4.77 12.42
C ALA A 432 18.99 -3.78 12.94
N ALA A 433 18.57 -2.86 13.79
CA ALA A 433 19.42 -1.76 14.24
C ALA A 433 20.77 -2.23 14.83
N PRO A 434 21.90 -1.67 14.36
CA PRO A 434 23.21 -1.93 14.93
C PRO A 434 23.30 -1.38 16.36
N PHE A 435 24.39 -1.72 17.04
CA PHE A 435 24.68 -1.21 18.39
C PHE A 435 23.61 -1.50 19.44
N ALA A 436 22.78 -2.54 19.22
CA ALA A 436 21.61 -2.85 20.06
C ALA A 436 20.63 -1.66 20.19
N GLY A 437 20.50 -0.86 19.12
CA GLY A 437 19.61 0.29 19.08
C GLY A 437 18.13 -0.11 19.19
N LYS A 438 17.36 0.72 19.89
CA LYS A 438 15.90 0.65 19.98
C LYS A 438 15.32 1.92 19.36
N SER A 439 14.24 1.80 18.60
CA SER A 439 13.58 2.95 17.99
C SER A 439 13.07 3.92 19.06
N GLU A 440 13.31 5.22 18.87
CA GLU A 440 12.76 6.32 19.69
C GLU A 440 11.66 7.11 18.96
N GLY A 441 11.29 6.71 17.74
CA GLY A 441 10.36 7.44 16.86
C GLY A 441 11.07 8.41 15.89
N GLN A 442 10.36 8.85 14.85
CA GLN A 442 10.89 9.73 13.78
C GLN A 442 12.18 9.18 13.13
N GLY A 443 12.22 7.86 12.86
CA GLY A 443 13.39 7.19 12.29
C GLY A 443 14.58 6.99 13.23
N TRP A 444 14.69 7.74 14.34
CA TRP A 444 15.83 7.67 15.24
C TRP A 444 15.87 6.39 16.09
N PHE A 445 17.09 5.91 16.32
CA PHE A 445 17.38 4.79 17.23
C PHE A 445 18.34 5.25 18.33
N ARG A 446 18.10 4.76 19.55
CA ARG A 446 19.00 4.94 20.69
C ARG A 446 19.62 3.60 21.08
N SER A 447 20.95 3.56 21.07
CA SER A 447 21.74 2.54 21.75
C SER A 447 22.01 2.98 23.19
N ASP A 448 21.78 2.07 24.15
CA ASP A 448 22.03 2.31 25.58
C ASP A 448 23.51 2.63 25.86
N TRP A 449 24.42 2.19 24.99
CA TRP A 449 25.86 2.41 25.15
C TRP A 449 26.45 3.30 24.06
N PHE A 450 26.05 3.12 22.80
CA PHE A 450 26.71 3.80 21.68
C PHE A 450 26.16 5.20 21.41
N GLY A 451 24.92 5.49 21.83
CA GLY A 451 24.28 6.79 21.62
C GLY A 451 23.16 6.77 20.59
N LEU A 452 22.78 7.97 20.13
CA LEU A 452 21.72 8.18 19.14
C LEU A 452 22.25 8.07 17.71
N PHE A 453 21.49 7.41 16.85
CA PHE A 453 21.78 7.33 15.43
C PHE A 453 20.51 7.22 14.60
N LEU A 454 20.59 7.70 13.36
CA LEU A 454 19.54 7.61 12.35
C LEU A 454 20.05 6.69 11.23
N PRO A 455 19.34 5.59 10.90
CA PRO A 455 19.72 4.76 9.78
C PRO A 455 19.39 5.40 8.44
N ALA A 456 20.30 5.28 7.48
CA ALA A 456 20.03 5.62 6.07
C ALA A 456 19.81 4.39 5.21
N ASN A 457 20.50 3.28 5.52
CA ASN A 457 20.25 1.96 4.93
C ASN A 457 20.80 0.86 5.84
N GLU A 458 20.88 -0.38 5.34
CA GLU A 458 21.36 -1.54 6.11
C GLU A 458 22.76 -1.37 6.75
N ASN A 459 23.62 -0.51 6.21
CA ASN A 459 25.02 -0.37 6.66
C ASN A 459 25.42 1.07 7.03
N TRP A 460 24.77 2.08 6.47
CA TRP A 460 25.05 3.48 6.77
C TRP A 460 24.09 4.02 7.83
N VAL A 461 24.66 4.65 8.85
CA VAL A 461 23.89 5.39 9.85
C VAL A 461 24.53 6.76 10.09
N PHE A 462 23.70 7.76 10.32
CA PHE A 462 24.12 9.05 10.84
C PHE A 462 24.13 9.00 12.36
N HIS A 463 25.31 8.92 12.96
CA HIS A 463 25.48 8.94 14.41
C HIS A 463 25.55 10.37 14.93
N GLN A 464 24.81 10.69 16.01
CA GLN A 464 24.74 12.06 16.56
C GLN A 464 26.13 12.66 16.80
N ASP A 465 27.08 11.84 17.25
CA ASP A 465 28.44 12.29 17.49
C ASP A 465 29.40 12.06 16.34
N PHE A 466 29.24 10.98 15.57
CA PHE A 466 30.23 10.55 14.59
C PHE A 466 29.80 10.81 13.15
N GLU A 467 28.70 11.54 12.95
CA GLU A 467 28.12 11.83 11.65
C GLU A 467 27.92 10.51 10.88
N TRP A 468 28.15 10.52 9.56
CA TRP A 468 28.07 9.33 8.73
C TRP A 468 29.10 8.28 9.15
N ILE A 469 28.58 7.12 9.56
CA ILE A 469 29.36 5.92 9.80
C ILE A 469 28.78 4.75 9.01
N TYR A 470 29.67 3.99 8.39
CA TYR A 470 29.36 2.69 7.81
C TYR A 470 29.66 1.62 8.85
N HIS A 471 28.68 0.86 9.32
CA HIS A 471 28.94 -0.25 10.22
C HIS A 471 29.08 -1.56 9.45
N GLY A 472 29.94 -2.43 9.96
CA GLY A 472 30.06 -3.81 9.49
C GLY A 472 28.97 -4.72 10.07
N PRO A 473 29.06 -6.03 9.79
CA PRO A 473 28.09 -7.01 10.26
C PRO A 473 27.96 -7.01 11.80
N THR A 474 26.73 -6.98 12.27
CA THR A 474 26.38 -7.05 13.69
C THR A 474 26.61 -8.48 14.19
N ASN A 475 27.78 -8.75 14.78
CA ASN A 475 28.12 -10.04 15.37
C ASN A 475 28.29 -9.94 16.89
N GLN A 476 28.26 -11.08 17.59
CA GLN A 476 28.36 -11.12 19.06
C GLN A 476 29.72 -10.68 19.62
N ASN A 477 30.72 -10.44 18.77
CA ASN A 477 32.08 -10.07 19.14
C ASN A 477 32.41 -8.62 18.76
N GLY A 478 31.45 -7.71 18.91
CA GLY A 478 31.64 -6.27 18.69
C GLY A 478 31.45 -5.87 17.22
N ILE A 479 31.46 -4.56 17.00
CA ILE A 479 31.11 -3.95 15.72
C ILE A 479 32.29 -3.13 15.23
N TRP A 480 32.70 -3.40 14.00
CA TRP A 480 33.53 -2.48 13.23
C TRP A 480 32.64 -1.41 12.62
N PHE A 481 33.06 -0.17 12.69
CA PHE A 481 32.47 0.91 11.90
C PHE A 481 33.57 1.75 11.27
N TRP A 482 33.27 2.31 10.12
CA TRP A 482 34.11 3.21 9.37
C TRP A 482 33.50 4.58 9.39
N SER A 483 34.34 5.59 9.55
CA SER A 483 34.00 6.98 9.29
C SER A 483 35.11 7.55 8.43
N GLU A 484 34.79 8.47 7.53
CA GLU A 484 35.77 9.17 6.71
C GLU A 484 36.88 9.83 7.56
N ARG A 485 36.52 10.26 8.77
CA ARG A 485 37.39 11.07 9.64
C ARG A 485 38.36 10.26 10.50
N ILE A 486 38.01 9.03 10.89
CA ILE A 486 38.85 8.18 11.76
C ILE A 486 39.19 6.81 11.16
N GLY A 487 38.61 6.49 10.01
CA GLY A 487 38.72 5.19 9.35
C GLY A 487 38.04 4.07 10.16
N TRP A 488 38.44 2.84 9.87
CA TRP A 488 37.92 1.66 10.54
C TRP A 488 38.27 1.64 12.02
N SER A 489 37.24 1.55 12.86
CA SER A 489 37.32 1.48 14.31
C SER A 489 36.44 0.35 14.84
N TRP A 490 36.91 -0.35 15.86
CA TRP A 490 36.16 -1.45 16.49
C TRP A 490 35.82 -1.12 17.94
N THR A 491 34.61 -1.48 18.35
CA THR A 491 34.18 -1.40 19.75
C THR A 491 33.07 -2.41 20.06
N ARG A 492 32.67 -2.47 21.34
CA ARG A 492 31.59 -3.32 21.86
C ARG A 492 31.02 -2.67 23.12
N GLU A 493 29.80 -3.04 23.50
CA GLU A 493 29.08 -2.52 24.69
C GLU A 493 29.93 -2.51 25.97
N ASP A 494 30.66 -3.58 26.27
CA ASP A 494 31.51 -3.71 27.47
C ASP A 494 32.87 -3.01 27.35
N VAL A 495 33.26 -2.60 26.15
CA VAL A 495 34.53 -1.92 25.84
C VAL A 495 34.33 -0.42 25.67
N TRP A 496 33.14 0.03 25.29
CA TRP A 496 32.82 1.43 25.11
C TRP A 496 33.06 2.25 26.40
N PRO A 497 33.62 3.48 26.34
CA PRO A 497 33.93 4.28 25.14
C PRO A 497 35.36 4.11 24.60
N TYR A 498 35.98 2.94 24.81
CA TYR A 498 37.23 2.59 24.15
C TYR A 498 36.99 2.08 22.73
N LEU A 499 37.84 2.52 21.81
CA LEU A 499 37.80 2.24 20.39
C LEU A 499 39.17 1.76 19.92
N TRP A 500 39.23 0.64 19.23
CA TRP A 500 40.45 0.23 18.53
C TRP A 500 40.46 0.88 17.14
N MET A 501 41.36 1.83 16.90
CA MET A 501 41.49 2.50 15.60
C MET A 501 42.51 1.77 14.73
N ASN A 502 42.05 1.22 13.60
CA ASN A 502 42.90 0.40 12.73
C ASN A 502 44.05 1.19 12.10
N SER A 503 43.77 2.44 11.70
CA SER A 503 44.77 3.36 11.12
C SER A 503 45.95 3.63 12.05
N GLN A 504 45.70 3.66 13.36
CA GLN A 504 46.72 3.87 14.40
C GLN A 504 47.27 2.55 14.97
N SER A 505 46.63 1.42 14.65
CA SER A 505 46.91 0.11 15.27
C SER A 505 46.96 0.18 16.80
N ASN A 506 46.03 0.94 17.40
CA ASN A 506 46.04 1.20 18.82
C ASN A 506 44.64 1.53 19.39
N TRP A 507 44.53 1.45 20.72
CA TRP A 507 43.36 1.88 21.47
C TRP A 507 43.30 3.40 21.65
N THR A 508 42.09 3.92 21.54
CA THR A 508 41.72 5.29 21.86
C THR A 508 40.53 5.32 22.81
N TYR A 509 40.35 6.42 23.55
CA TYR A 509 39.22 6.61 24.45
C TYR A 509 38.41 7.83 24.03
N TYR A 510 37.10 7.66 23.82
CA TYR A 510 36.20 8.75 23.45
C TYR A 510 35.70 9.54 24.67
N PHE A 511 35.88 10.87 24.64
CA PHE A 511 35.50 11.79 25.72
C PHE A 511 34.16 12.51 25.51
N GLY A 512 33.44 12.23 24.43
CA GLY A 512 32.34 13.09 23.99
C GLY A 512 32.81 14.24 23.09
N LYS A 513 31.87 15.12 22.74
CA LYS A 513 32.16 16.37 22.04
C LYS A 513 32.76 17.42 22.97
N LYS A 514 33.91 18.00 22.60
CA LYS A 514 34.48 19.20 23.24
C LYS A 514 34.61 20.31 22.20
N GLY A 515 33.82 21.37 22.37
CA GLY A 515 33.75 22.47 21.39
C GLY A 515 33.09 22.05 20.07
N GLY A 516 32.03 21.22 20.14
CA GLY A 516 31.29 20.73 18.98
C GLY A 516 31.89 19.51 18.27
N GLN A 517 33.16 19.19 18.52
CA GLN A 517 33.88 18.10 17.85
C GLN A 517 34.12 16.90 18.78
N PRO A 518 33.87 15.66 18.32
CA PRO A 518 34.29 14.44 19.01
C PRO A 518 35.77 14.49 19.37
N THR A 519 36.09 14.14 20.61
CA THR A 519 37.46 14.21 21.12
C THR A 519 37.89 12.88 21.70
N PHE A 520 39.11 12.46 21.39
CA PHE A 520 39.67 11.17 21.75
C PHE A 520 41.00 11.35 22.48
N TRP A 521 41.30 10.44 23.40
CA TRP A 521 42.65 10.22 23.90
C TRP A 521 43.32 9.14 23.06
N ASP A 522 44.44 9.47 22.41
CA ASP A 522 45.29 8.50 21.75
C ASP A 522 46.38 8.02 22.72
N TYR A 523 46.33 6.74 23.09
CA TYR A 523 47.29 6.14 24.02
C TYR A 523 48.69 5.94 23.42
N SER A 524 48.84 5.97 22.09
CA SER A 524 50.14 5.77 21.42
C SER A 524 50.99 7.03 21.55
N ASN A 525 50.37 8.18 21.31
CA ASN A 525 51.00 9.48 21.31
C ASN A 525 50.79 10.25 22.62
N GLN A 526 50.04 9.68 23.58
CA GLN A 526 49.64 10.32 24.84
C GLN A 526 49.08 11.73 24.63
N SER A 527 48.22 11.86 23.63
CA SER A 527 47.74 13.17 23.16
C SER A 527 46.24 13.17 22.90
N LEU A 528 45.65 14.37 22.89
CA LEU A 528 44.26 14.57 22.48
C LEU A 528 44.18 14.65 20.96
N MET A 529 43.37 13.78 20.38
CA MET A 529 42.96 13.82 18.98
C MET A 529 41.57 14.43 18.90
N ARG A 530 41.37 15.43 18.05
CA ARG A 530 40.05 15.99 17.75
C ARG A 530 39.58 15.49 16.39
N TRP A 531 38.27 15.34 16.27
CA TRP A 531 37.57 15.05 15.03
C TRP A 531 37.81 16.18 14.02
N GLY A 532 38.67 15.97 13.03
CA GLY A 532 39.07 17.00 12.06
C GLY A 532 39.77 16.49 10.80
N ASN A 533 39.30 17.04 9.66
CA ASN A 533 39.58 16.93 8.21
C ASN A 533 40.04 15.59 7.57
N PRO A 534 39.47 15.24 6.40
CA PRO A 534 39.62 13.93 5.77
C PRO A 534 41.09 13.59 5.55
N ILE A 535 41.44 12.33 5.80
CA ILE A 535 42.67 11.76 5.28
C ILE A 535 42.51 11.82 3.76
N SER A 536 43.22 12.72 3.06
CA SER A 536 43.18 12.73 1.60
C SER A 536 43.66 11.37 1.11
N LEU A 537 42.74 10.56 0.61
CA LEU A 537 43.06 9.38 -0.18
C LEU A 537 43.48 9.83 -1.57
N ALA A 538 44.56 10.63 -1.65
CA ALA A 538 45.28 10.83 -2.89
C ALA A 538 46.12 9.57 -3.14
N GLY A 539 45.45 8.51 -3.62
CA GLY A 539 46.09 7.37 -4.27
C GLY A 539 46.11 7.61 -5.78
N PRO A 540 47.21 7.33 -6.49
CA PRO A 540 47.28 7.55 -7.93
C PRO A 540 46.51 6.42 -8.60
N ASN A 541 45.24 6.64 -8.95
CA ASN A 541 44.48 5.97 -10.01
C ASN A 541 42.98 6.38 -9.92
N ASP A 542 42.70 7.68 -10.01
CA ASP A 542 41.38 8.14 -10.48
C ASP A 542 41.36 8.10 -12.01
#